data_AF-A0A482VWG0-F1
#
_entry.id   AF-A0A482VWG0-F1
#
_cell.length_a   1.000
_cell.length_b   1.000
_cell.length_c   1.000
_cell.angle_alpha   90.00
_cell.angle_beta   90.00
_cell.angle_gamma   90.00
#
_symmetry.space_group_name_H-M   'P 1'
#
loop_
_entity.id
_entity.type
_entity.pdbx_description
1 polymer ?
#
loop_
_entity_poly.entity_id
_entity_poly.type
_entity_poly.pdbx_seq_one_letter_code
_entity_poly.pdbx_strand_id
1 'polypeptide(L)'
;MNGFAGNFVKCALRFDGKPGSDVNGFIDAIEIYKHCAQVSDMNALRGLPMLLDVVNLLRITFGPKKPAYLVYRELFSTEQDYKTTTDVCEKRPILSHLPADALSEKV
;
A
#
# COMPACT_ATOMS: atom_id res chain seq x y z
N MET A 1 -17.57 35.33 -13.97
CA MET A 1 -16.38 35.44 -13.09
C MET A 1 -15.95 34.03 -12.73
N ASN A 2 -14.83 33.56 -13.28
CA ASN A 2 -14.32 32.20 -13.09
C ASN A 2 -13.87 32.01 -11.64
N GLY A 3 -14.71 31.38 -10.81
CA GLY A 3 -14.31 30.90 -9.50
C GLY A 3 -13.40 29.70 -9.68
N PHE A 4 -12.15 29.80 -9.25
CA PHE A 4 -11.22 28.67 -9.25
C PHE A 4 -11.81 27.54 -8.40
N ALA A 5 -12.36 26.51 -9.04
CA ALA A 5 -12.83 25.32 -8.34
C ALA A 5 -11.64 24.70 -7.59
N GLY A 6 -11.81 24.43 -6.29
CA GLY A 6 -10.77 23.85 -5.46
C GLY A 6 -10.28 22.50 -5.99
N ASN A 7 -9.11 22.08 -5.51
CA ASN A 7 -8.53 20.78 -5.80
C ASN A 7 -7.79 20.24 -4.56
N PHE A 8 -7.33 18.98 -4.64
CA PHE A 8 -6.67 18.31 -3.53
C PHE A 8 -5.15 18.53 -3.46
N VAL A 9 -4.57 19.43 -4.27
CA VAL A 9 -3.10 19.63 -4.33
C VAL A 9 -2.53 20.06 -2.97
N LYS A 10 -3.29 20.84 -2.19
CA LYS A 10 -2.89 21.31 -0.85
C LYS A 10 -3.35 20.38 0.28
N CYS A 11 -3.99 19.25 -0.02
CA CYS A 11 -4.39 18.28 0.99
C CYS A 11 -3.18 17.43 1.39
N ALA A 12 -2.86 17.39 2.69
CA ALA A 12 -1.72 16.63 3.22
C ALA A 12 -2.06 15.16 3.54
N LEU A 13 -3.35 14.80 3.56
CA LEU A 13 -3.81 13.45 3.90
C LEU A 13 -3.42 12.45 2.81
N ARG A 14 -2.93 11.28 3.22
CA ARG A 14 -2.60 10.16 2.34
C ARG A 14 -3.14 8.86 2.93
N PHE A 15 -3.60 7.97 2.06
CA PHE A 15 -4.06 6.63 2.44
C PHE A 15 -3.13 5.56 1.86
N ASP A 16 -2.64 4.68 2.73
CA ASP A 16 -1.62 3.68 2.40
C ASP A 16 -2.18 2.30 2.01
N GLY A 17 -3.47 2.07 2.21
CA GLY A 17 -4.15 0.83 1.83
C GLY A 17 -3.75 -0.40 2.64
N LYS A 18 -3.07 -0.26 3.78
CA LYS A 18 -2.66 -1.42 4.59
C LYS A 18 -3.82 -2.03 5.38
N PRO A 19 -3.78 -3.34 5.67
CA PRO A 19 -4.71 -3.97 6.60
C PRO A 19 -4.58 -3.33 7.99
N GLY A 20 -5.66 -2.75 8.51
CA GLY A 20 -5.70 -2.06 9.81
C GLY A 20 -5.65 -0.53 9.74
N SER A 21 -5.44 0.06 8.56
CA SER A 21 -5.55 1.51 8.38
C SER A 21 -7.00 1.97 8.48
N ASP A 22 -7.25 3.10 9.15
CA ASP A 22 -8.59 3.65 9.35
C ASP A 22 -9.11 4.32 8.07
N VAL A 23 -9.86 3.55 7.29
CA VAL A 23 -10.50 4.00 6.05
C VAL A 23 -11.56 5.07 6.33
N ASN A 24 -12.34 4.93 7.39
CA ASN A 24 -13.45 5.83 7.68
C ASN A 24 -12.94 7.20 8.12
N GLY A 25 -11.93 7.24 9.00
CA GLY A 25 -11.28 8.49 9.40
C GLY A 25 -10.64 9.23 8.22
N PHE A 26 -10.12 8.50 7.23
CA PHE A 26 -9.62 9.09 5.99
C PHE A 26 -10.73 9.70 5.12
N ILE A 27 -11.85 8.99 4.95
CA ILE A 27 -13.01 9.47 4.18
C ILE A 27 -13.59 10.73 4.82
N ASP A 28 -13.81 10.72 6.13
CA ASP A 28 -14.38 11.85 6.88
C ASP A 28 -13.50 13.11 6.72
N ALA A 29 -12.18 12.95 6.85
CA ALA A 29 -11.25 14.07 6.73
C ALA A 29 -11.19 14.64 5.29
N ILE A 30 -11.33 13.79 4.26
CA ILE A 30 -11.43 14.24 2.87
C ILE A 30 -12.74 14.97 2.60
N GLU A 31 -13.85 14.49 3.17
CA GLU A 31 -15.15 15.12 3.00
C GLU A 31 -15.17 16.52 3.61
N ILE A 32 -14.59 16.68 4.82
CA ILE A 32 -14.36 17.98 5.46
C ILE A 32 -13.51 18.89 4.56
N TYR A 33 -12.39 18.36 4.03
CA TYR A 33 -11.52 19.15 3.15
C TYR A 33 -12.25 19.60 1.87
N LYS A 34 -12.97 18.68 1.21
CA LYS A 34 -13.76 18.95 0.00
C LYS A 34 -14.74 20.10 0.24
N HIS A 35 -15.42 20.09 1.38
CA HIS A 35 -16.36 21.15 1.76
C HIS A 35 -15.64 22.48 2.00
N CYS A 36 -14.55 22.50 2.77
CA CYS A 36 -13.81 23.73 3.09
C CYS A 36 -13.11 24.34 1.87
N ALA A 37 -12.54 23.52 0.99
CA ALA A 37 -11.83 23.97 -0.19
C ALA A 37 -12.74 24.17 -1.42
N GLN A 38 -14.05 23.94 -1.28
CA GLN A 38 -15.03 24.04 -2.36
C GLN A 38 -14.61 23.26 -3.62
N VAL A 39 -14.20 22.00 -3.40
CA VAL A 39 -13.83 21.08 -4.48
C VAL A 39 -15.10 20.52 -5.11
N SER A 40 -15.28 20.68 -6.42
CA SER A 40 -16.41 20.08 -7.14
C SER A 40 -16.30 18.56 -7.19
N ASP A 41 -17.42 17.85 -7.34
CA ASP A 41 -17.40 16.38 -7.46
C ASP A 41 -16.50 15.89 -8.61
N MET A 42 -16.52 16.61 -9.74
CA MET A 42 -15.65 16.32 -10.87
C MET A 42 -14.16 16.46 -10.53
N ASN A 43 -13.78 17.52 -9.80
CA ASN A 43 -12.40 17.69 -9.34
C ASN A 43 -12.03 16.71 -8.24
N ALA A 44 -13.00 16.35 -7.39
CA ALA A 44 -12.79 15.37 -6.34
C ALA A 44 -12.47 14.00 -6.94
N LEU A 45 -13.29 13.52 -7.88
CA LEU A 45 -13.06 12.25 -8.60
C LEU A 45 -11.71 12.21 -9.32
N ARG A 46 -11.35 13.30 -10.01
CA ARG A 46 -10.04 13.41 -10.69
C ARG A 46 -8.88 13.51 -9.72
N GLY A 47 -9.10 14.07 -8.53
CA GLY A 47 -8.08 14.34 -7.54
C GLY A 47 -7.81 13.18 -6.59
N LEU A 48 -8.78 12.28 -6.36
CA LEU A 48 -8.63 11.15 -5.43
C LEU A 48 -7.33 10.33 -5.60
N PRO A 49 -6.85 10.02 -6.82
CA PRO A 49 -5.59 9.29 -6.99
C PRO A 49 -4.37 9.96 -6.35
N MET A 50 -4.35 11.30 -6.18
CA MET A 50 -3.23 12.00 -5.54
C MET A 50 -3.22 11.88 -4.02
N LEU A 51 -4.33 11.43 -3.42
CA LEU A 51 -4.48 11.21 -1.98
C LEU A 51 -4.17 9.76 -1.58
N LEU A 52 -3.89 8.90 -2.56
CA LEU A 52 -3.48 7.53 -2.33
C LEU A 52 -1.95 7.47 -2.42
N ASP A 53 -1.31 6.64 -1.61
CA ASP A 53 0.12 6.30 -1.76
C ASP A 53 0.32 5.35 -2.95
N VAL A 54 -0.12 5.78 -4.13
CA VAL A 54 -0.02 5.05 -5.40
C VAL A 54 1.43 4.73 -5.72
N VAL A 55 2.40 5.54 -5.29
CA VAL A 55 3.82 5.25 -5.46
C VAL A 55 4.22 3.98 -4.72
N ASN A 56 3.73 3.74 -3.50
CA ASN A 56 3.99 2.49 -2.79
C ASN A 56 3.32 1.32 -3.49
N LEU A 57 2.08 1.50 -3.96
CA LEU A 57 1.37 0.47 -4.71
C LEU A 57 2.10 0.12 -6.03
N LEU A 58 2.51 1.13 -6.80
CA LEU A 58 3.28 0.96 -8.03
C LEU A 58 4.64 0.32 -7.77
N ARG A 59 5.32 0.64 -6.67
CA ARG A 59 6.58 -0.02 -6.27
C ARG A 59 6.36 -1.48 -5.88
N ILE A 60 5.24 -1.81 -5.24
CA ILE A 60 4.91 -3.20 -4.91
C ILE A 60 4.54 -3.98 -6.17
N THR A 61 3.76 -3.39 -7.09
CA THR A 61 3.25 -4.06 -8.29
C THR A 61 4.26 -4.11 -9.44
N PHE A 62 5.00 -3.02 -9.67
CA PHE A 62 5.90 -2.82 -10.81
C PHE A 62 7.33 -2.46 -10.43
N GLY A 63 7.62 -2.31 -9.13
CA GLY A 63 8.99 -2.09 -8.68
C GLY A 63 9.89 -3.31 -8.95
N PRO A 64 11.20 -3.10 -8.98
CA PRO A 64 12.15 -4.18 -9.22
C PRO A 64 11.96 -5.27 -8.16
N LYS A 65 11.54 -6.46 -8.61
CA LYS A 65 11.41 -7.62 -7.73
C LYS A 65 12.78 -7.99 -7.20
N LYS A 66 12.84 -8.31 -5.91
CA LYS A 66 14.06 -8.76 -5.26
C LYS A 66 14.57 -10.03 -6.00
N PRO A 67 15.83 -10.08 -6.47
CA PRO A 67 16.35 -11.27 -7.13
C PRO A 67 16.35 -12.45 -6.16
N ALA A 68 16.13 -13.66 -6.68
CA ALA A 68 15.86 -14.86 -5.88
C ALA A 68 16.90 -15.11 -4.76
N TYR A 69 18.19 -14.91 -5.04
CA TYR A 69 19.25 -15.11 -4.03
C TYR A 69 19.13 -14.17 -2.82
N LEU A 70 18.62 -12.95 -3.00
CA LEU A 70 18.38 -12.01 -1.90
C LEU A 70 17.11 -12.37 -1.11
N VAL A 71 16.14 -13.01 -1.75
CA VAL A 71 14.96 -13.57 -1.07
C VAL A 71 15.37 -14.75 -0.19
N TYR A 72 16.19 -15.67 -0.70
CA TYR A 72 16.72 -16.77 0.10
C TYR A 72 17.58 -16.28 1.27
N ARG A 73 18.44 -15.28 1.04
CA ARG A 73 19.26 -14.71 2.11
C ARG A 73 18.42 -14.12 3.24
N GLU A 74 17.29 -13.50 2.92
CA GLU A 74 16.35 -12.97 3.91
C GLU A 74 15.57 -14.07 4.63
N LEU A 75 15.06 -15.05 3.89
CA LEU A 75 14.33 -16.20 4.42
C LEU A 75 15.14 -16.94 5.50
N PHE A 76 16.44 -17.15 5.25
CA PHE A 76 17.37 -17.85 6.14
C PHE A 76 18.16 -16.92 7.06
N SER A 77 17.82 -15.63 7.14
CA SER A 77 18.54 -14.69 8.01
C SER A 77 18.27 -14.91 9.49
N THR A 78 17.16 -15.57 9.83
CA THR A 78 16.74 -15.86 11.21
C THR A 78 16.25 -17.30 11.32
N GLU A 79 16.72 -17.97 12.37
CA GLU A 79 16.23 -19.29 12.77
C GLU A 79 14.93 -19.17 13.58
N GLN A 80 14.09 -20.20 13.51
CA GLN A 80 12.86 -20.26 14.29
C GLN A 80 13.18 -20.49 15.77
N ASP A 81 12.57 -19.68 16.65
CA ASP A 81 12.65 -19.88 18.11
C ASP A 81 11.57 -20.84 18.63
N TYR A 82 11.78 -21.43 19.82
CA TYR A 82 10.87 -22.42 20.41
C TYR A 82 9.50 -21.86 20.82
N LYS A 83 9.36 -20.54 20.92
CA LYS A 83 8.14 -19.86 21.39
C LYS A 83 7.19 -19.42 20.29
N THR A 84 7.67 -19.28 19.06
CA THR A 84 6.93 -18.57 18.02
C THR A 84 6.09 -19.54 17.20
N THR A 85 4.77 -19.43 17.30
CA THR A 85 3.82 -20.20 16.47
C THR A 85 3.53 -19.53 15.13
N THR A 86 4.01 -18.29 14.92
CA THR A 86 3.72 -17.46 13.74
C THR A 86 4.79 -17.51 12.64
N ASP A 87 5.85 -18.31 12.79
CA ASP A 87 6.99 -18.33 11.86
C ASP A 87 6.56 -18.57 10.41
N VAL A 88 5.64 -19.52 10.18
CA VAL A 88 5.09 -19.80 8.85
C VAL A 88 4.39 -18.57 8.23
N CYS A 89 3.63 -17.82 9.02
CA CYS A 89 2.93 -16.62 8.57
C CYS A 89 3.91 -15.48 8.23
N GLU A 90 5.06 -15.42 8.90
CA GLU A 90 6.10 -14.43 8.66
C GLU A 90 6.97 -14.78 7.45
N LYS A 91 7.26 -16.07 7.25
CA LYS A 91 8.10 -16.56 6.14
C LYS A 91 7.34 -16.66 4.81
N ARG A 92 6.02 -16.93 4.83
CA ARG A 92 5.19 -17.08 3.61
C ARG A 92 5.17 -15.83 2.71
N PRO A 93 5.07 -14.59 3.23
CA PRO A 93 5.24 -13.38 2.42
C PRO A 93 6.59 -13.31 1.71
N ILE A 94 7.68 -13.72 2.37
CA ILE A 94 9.03 -13.71 1.78
C ILE A 94 9.08 -14.66 0.57
N LEU A 95 8.51 -15.86 0.71
CA LEU A 95 8.42 -16.85 -0.37
C LEU A 95 7.58 -16.37 -1.56
N SER A 96 6.60 -15.48 -1.35
CA SER A 96 5.76 -14.91 -2.42
C SER A 96 6.53 -14.05 -3.42
N HIS A 97 7.76 -13.62 -3.08
CA HIS A 97 8.63 -12.89 -3.99
C HIS A 97 9.32 -13.79 -5.03
N LEU A 98 9.27 -15.11 -4.87
CA LEU A 98 9.80 -16.07 -5.85
C LEU A 98 8.80 -16.29 -7.00
N PRO A 99 9.27 -16.71 -8.19
CA PRO A 99 8.40 -17.18 -9.26
C PRO A 99 7.49 -18.33 -8.79
N ALA A 100 6.24 -18.37 -9.27
CA ALA A 100 5.24 -19.35 -8.82
C ALA A 100 5.63 -20.82 -9.12
N ASP A 101 6.54 -21.03 -10.07
CA ASP A 101 7.09 -22.31 -10.50
C ASP A 101 8.43 -22.65 -9.83
N ALA A 102 9.00 -21.75 -9.01
CA ALA A 102 10.32 -21.95 -8.41
C ALA A 102 10.33 -23.02 -7.31
N LEU A 103 9.18 -23.31 -6.69
CA LEU A 103 9.05 -24.23 -5.57
C LEU A 103 7.82 -25.12 -5.74
N SER A 104 8.00 -26.43 -5.57
CA SER A 104 6.90 -27.39 -5.50
C SER A 104 6.58 -27.72 -4.05
N GLU A 105 5.30 -27.81 -3.71
CA GLU A 105 4.86 -28.46 -2.48
C GLU A 105 5.07 -29.97 -2.65
N LYS A 106 6.22 -30.48 -2.23
CA LYS A 106 6.41 -31.93 -2.09
C LYS A 106 5.70 -32.35 -0.81
N VAL A 107 4.48 -32.86 -0.98
CA VAL A 107 3.71 -33.56 0.05
C VAL A 107 4.26 -34.97 0.23
#